data_AF-A0A354M2G2-F1
#
_entry.id   AF-A0A354M2G2-F1
#
_cell.length_a   1.000
_cell.length_b   1.000
_cell.length_c   1.000
_cell.angle_alpha   90.00
_cell.angle_beta   90.00
_cell.angle_gamma   90.00
#
_symmetry.space_group_name_H-M   'P 1'
#
loop_
_entity.id
_entity.type
_entity.pdbx_description
1 polymer ?
#
loop_
_entity_poly.entity_id
_entity_poly.type
_entity_poly.pdbx_seq_one_letter_code
_entity_poly.pdbx_strand_id
1 'polypeptide(L)'
;MTKKMKLMRKALSGVGLFMALTLHAQNEQPLYKDMNAPIHDRVMDLLSRMTVEEKVSLMIHNAPGIPRLEIDKYYHGNEALHGIVRP
;
A
#
# COMPACT_ATOMS: atom_id res chain seq x y z
N MET A 1 30.50 -41.56 -1.28
CA MET A 1 29.36 -40.62 -1.41
C MET A 1 28.98 -40.48 -2.88
N THR A 2 27.88 -41.11 -3.32
CA THR A 2 27.55 -41.37 -4.74
C THR A 2 27.18 -40.09 -5.52
N LYS A 3 27.61 -39.99 -6.79
CA LYS A 3 27.34 -38.84 -7.70
C LYS A 3 25.86 -38.40 -7.72
N LYS A 4 24.91 -39.35 -7.63
CA LYS A 4 23.47 -39.10 -7.50
C LYS A 4 23.12 -38.19 -6.32
N MET A 5 23.76 -38.39 -5.17
CA MET A 5 23.46 -37.65 -3.94
C MET A 5 23.97 -36.20 -4.01
N LYS A 6 25.06 -35.93 -4.76
CA LYS A 6 25.51 -34.57 -5.07
C LYS A 6 24.57 -33.86 -6.05
N LEU A 7 24.00 -34.58 -7.02
CA LEU A 7 23.04 -34.03 -7.99
C LEU A 7 21.70 -33.67 -7.32
N MET A 8 21.18 -34.54 -6.45
CA MET A 8 19.94 -34.27 -5.69
C MET A 8 20.09 -33.08 -4.74
N ARG A 9 21.26 -32.90 -4.11
CA ARG A 9 21.55 -31.72 -3.27
C ARG A 9 21.58 -30.41 -4.06
N LYS A 10 22.15 -30.42 -5.27
CA LYS A 10 22.13 -29.26 -6.18
C LYS A 10 20.72 -28.91 -6.65
N ALA A 11 19.92 -29.92 -6.99
CA ALA A 11 18.52 -29.73 -7.37
C ALA A 11 17.69 -29.16 -6.20
N LEU A 12 17.90 -29.67 -4.98
CA LEU A 12 17.21 -29.20 -3.78
C LEU A 12 17.57 -27.74 -3.43
N SER A 13 18.84 -27.34 -3.57
CA SER A 13 19.25 -25.93 -3.45
C SER A 13 18.65 -25.03 -4.54
N GLY A 14 18.52 -25.52 -5.78
CA GLY A 14 17.94 -24.76 -6.87
C GLY A 14 16.44 -24.47 -6.69
N VAL A 15 15.69 -25.46 -6.18
CA VAL A 15 14.26 -25.29 -5.86
C VAL A 15 14.06 -24.32 -4.70
N GLY A 16 14.90 -24.40 -3.66
CA GLY A 16 14.84 -23.47 -2.53
C GLY A 16 15.10 -22.01 -2.93
N LEU A 17 16.06 -21.78 -3.83
CA LEU A 17 16.36 -20.44 -4.34
C LEU A 17 15.22 -19.87 -5.21
N PHE A 18 14.58 -20.72 -6.02
CA PHE A 18 13.45 -20.31 -6.85
C PHE A 18 12.22 -19.93 -6.01
N MET A 19 11.94 -20.69 -4.94
CA MET A 19 10.83 -20.43 -4.02
C MET A 19 11.03 -19.14 -3.20
N ALA A 20 12.27 -18.82 -2.83
CA ALA A 20 12.62 -17.57 -2.15
C ALA A 20 12.42 -16.33 -3.05
N LEU A 21 12.71 -16.46 -4.36
CA LEU A 21 12.50 -15.38 -5.33
C LEU A 21 11.02 -15.09 -5.59
N THR A 22 10.16 -16.12 -5.62
CA THR A 22 8.71 -15.93 -5.79
C THR A 22 8.03 -15.30 -4.58
N LEU A 23 8.58 -15.45 -3.37
CA LEU A 23 8.02 -14.87 -2.15
C LEU A 23 8.21 -13.34 -2.08
N HIS A 24 9.25 -12.78 -2.69
CA HIS A 24 9.51 -11.34 -2.70
C HIS A 24 8.59 -10.57 -3.65
N ALA A 25 8.07 -11.21 -4.69
CA ALA A 25 7.22 -10.56 -5.70
C ALA A 25 5.77 -10.29 -5.23
N GLN A 26 5.34 -10.91 -4.12
CA GLN A 26 3.93 -10.84 -3.69
C GLN A 26 3.65 -9.78 -2.61
N ASN A 27 4.65 -9.01 -2.19
CA ASN A 27 4.52 -8.13 -1.03
C ASN A 27 5.00 -6.70 -1.30
N GLU A 28 4.79 -6.20 -2.51
CA GLU A 28 5.03 -4.79 -2.82
C GLU A 28 3.93 -3.95 -2.20
N GLN A 29 4.27 -3.20 -1.15
CA GLN A 29 3.36 -2.25 -0.54
C GLN A 29 2.99 -1.16 -1.56
N PRO A 30 1.72 -0.70 -1.61
CA PRO A 30 1.34 0.43 -2.45
C PRO A 30 2.22 1.65 -2.20
N LEU A 31 2.63 2.34 -3.26
CA LEU A 31 3.52 3.50 -3.17
C LEU A 31 2.93 4.60 -2.25
N TYR A 32 1.61 4.79 -2.25
CA TYR A 32 0.99 5.78 -1.36
C TYR A 32 1.24 5.55 0.15
N LYS A 33 1.56 4.30 0.54
CA LYS A 33 1.92 3.93 1.92
C LYS A 33 3.41 4.06 2.23
N ASP A 34 4.28 4.24 1.24
CA ASP A 34 5.71 4.44 1.48
C ASP A 34 5.98 5.87 1.96
N MET A 35 6.38 6.02 3.22
CA MET A 35 6.67 7.31 3.82
C MET A 35 7.98 7.94 3.34
N ASN A 36 8.85 7.18 2.66
CA ASN A 36 10.11 7.67 2.11
C ASN A 36 9.98 8.18 0.66
N ALA A 37 8.87 7.86 -0.02
CA ALA A 37 8.61 8.29 -1.39
C ALA A 37 8.18 9.77 -1.47
N PRO A 38 8.43 10.46 -2.59
CA PRO A 38 7.96 11.82 -2.80
C PRO A 38 6.43 11.94 -2.67
N ILE A 39 5.95 12.98 -1.98
CA ILE A 39 4.52 13.17 -1.70
C ILE A 39 3.68 13.16 -2.98
N HIS A 40 4.16 13.79 -4.05
CA HIS A 40 3.42 13.84 -5.32
C HIS A 40 3.17 12.44 -5.87
N ASP A 41 4.19 11.58 -5.89
CA ASP A 41 4.08 10.22 -6.44
C ASP A 41 3.13 9.37 -5.58
N ARG A 42 3.18 9.54 -4.26
CA ARG A 42 2.24 8.90 -3.33
C ARG A 42 0.80 9.32 -3.58
N VAL A 43 0.56 10.61 -3.79
CA VAL A 43 -0.77 11.15 -4.09
C VAL A 43 -1.28 10.63 -5.43
N MET A 44 -0.44 10.62 -6.47
CA MET A 44 -0.82 10.13 -7.79
C MET A 44 -1.12 8.63 -7.78
N ASP A 45 -0.31 7.83 -7.07
CA ASP A 45 -0.59 6.40 -6.86
C ASP A 45 -1.95 6.21 -6.16
N LEU A 46 -2.22 6.92 -5.06
CA LEU A 46 -3.49 6.83 -4.37
C LEU A 46 -4.68 7.20 -5.25
N LEU A 47 -4.61 8.33 -5.96
CA LEU A 47 -5.68 8.79 -6.86
C LEU A 47 -5.90 7.82 -8.04
N SER A 48 -4.86 7.13 -8.51
CA SER A 48 -4.98 6.13 -9.58
C SER A 48 -5.76 4.88 -9.13
N ARG A 49 -5.75 4.58 -7.82
CA ARG A 49 -6.42 3.41 -7.22
C ARG A 49 -7.88 3.66 -6.85
N MET A 50 -8.29 4.93 -6.81
CA MET A 50 -9.66 5.34 -6.47
C MET A 50 -10.59 5.29 -7.69
N THR A 51 -11.82 4.85 -7.47
CA THR A 51 -12.90 5.03 -8.45
C THR A 51 -13.31 6.51 -8.54
N VAL A 52 -14.09 6.86 -9.56
CA VAL A 52 -14.63 8.22 -9.69
C VAL A 52 -15.58 8.53 -8.53
N GLU A 53 -16.40 7.57 -8.12
CA GLU A 53 -17.35 7.69 -7.02
C GLU A 53 -16.62 7.91 -5.68
N GLU A 54 -15.54 7.16 -5.43
CA GLU A 54 -14.67 7.34 -4.26
C GLU A 54 -14.09 8.77 -4.25
N LYS A 55 -13.58 9.27 -5.38
CA LYS A 55 -13.07 10.66 -5.49
C LYS A 55 -14.14 11.70 -5.21
N VAL A 56 -15.32 11.55 -5.82
CA VAL A 56 -16.45 12.47 -5.63
C VAL A 56 -16.90 12.49 -4.17
N SER A 57 -16.91 11.32 -3.50
CA SER A 57 -17.30 11.21 -2.09
C SER A 57 -16.42 12.04 -1.15
N LEU A 58 -15.15 12.28 -1.53
CA LEU A 58 -14.21 13.08 -0.74
C LEU A 58 -14.33 14.59 -0.98
N MET A 59 -15.15 15.06 -1.92
CA MET A 59 -15.28 16.49 -2.25
C MET A 59 -16.26 17.25 -1.34
N ILE A 60 -16.52 16.74 -0.14
CA ILE A 60 -17.44 17.34 0.83
C ILE A 60 -16.77 17.49 2.19
N HIS A 61 -17.26 18.43 3.00
CA HIS A 61 -16.71 18.72 4.32
C HIS A 61 -16.75 17.52 5.29
N ASN A 62 -17.70 16.59 5.13
CA ASN A 62 -17.83 15.37 5.93
C ASN A 62 -17.49 14.15 5.05
N ALA A 63 -16.24 14.07 4.60
CA ALA A 63 -15.77 13.03 3.70
C ALA A 63 -15.85 11.64 4.39
N PRO A 64 -16.53 10.65 3.78
CA PRO A 64 -16.57 9.30 4.31
C PRO A 64 -15.18 8.64 4.18
N GLY A 65 -14.93 7.61 5.00
CA GLY A 65 -13.75 6.78 4.81
C GLY A 65 -13.86 5.92 3.55
N ILE A 66 -12.72 5.42 3.07
CA ILE A 66 -12.62 4.43 1.99
C ILE A 66 -11.91 3.20 2.56
N PRO A 67 -12.63 2.27 3.22
CA PRO A 67 -12.02 1.14 3.94
C PRO A 67 -11.14 0.23 3.08
N ARG A 68 -11.49 0.05 1.80
CA ARG A 68 -10.71 -0.75 0.83
C ARG A 68 -9.29 -0.22 0.62
N LEU A 69 -9.09 1.09 0.82
CA LEU A 69 -7.81 1.76 0.68
C LEU A 69 -7.19 2.13 2.04
N GLU A 70 -7.80 1.71 3.16
CA GLU A 70 -7.39 2.06 4.52
C GLU A 70 -7.35 3.58 4.74
N ILE A 71 -8.35 4.29 4.19
CA ILE A 71 -8.53 5.73 4.40
C ILE A 71 -9.66 5.92 5.41
N ASP A 72 -9.34 6.54 6.54
CA ASP A 72 -10.31 6.87 7.56
C ASP A 72 -11.23 8.03 7.14
N LYS A 73 -12.38 8.12 7.79
CA LYS A 73 -13.29 9.27 7.66
C LYS A 73 -12.54 10.56 8.03
N TYR A 74 -12.73 11.62 7.25
CA TYR A 74 -12.12 12.92 7.53
C TYR A 74 -13.12 14.08 7.43
N TYR A 75 -12.99 15.05 8.34
CA TYR A 75 -13.82 16.25 8.35
C TYR A 75 -12.96 17.47 8.01
N HIS A 76 -13.26 18.15 6.90
CA HIS A 76 -12.48 19.30 6.42
C HIS A 76 -12.94 20.64 7.01
N GLY A 77 -14.15 20.72 7.56
CA GLY A 77 -14.79 21.96 8.02
C GLY A 77 -14.40 22.41 9.44
N ASN A 78 -13.15 22.22 9.85
CA ASN A 78 -12.69 22.62 11.18
C ASN A 78 -12.36 24.11 11.22
N GLU A 79 -12.72 24.78 12.32
CA GLU A 79 -12.51 26.22 12.50
C GLU A 79 -11.86 26.51 13.86
N ALA A 80 -10.96 27.49 13.87
CA ALA A 80 -10.23 27.89 15.07
C ALA A 80 -9.92 29.40 15.15
N LEU A 81 -10.81 30.27 14.67
CA LEU A 81 -10.57 31.72 14.54
C LEU A 81 -10.07 32.38 15.84
N HIS A 82 -10.65 32.01 16.98
CA HIS A 82 -10.26 32.50 18.31
C HIS A 82 -10.28 31.37 19.36
N GLY A 83 -9.92 30.16 18.93
CA GLY A 83 -10.00 28.94 19.74
C GLY A 83 -10.76 27.83 19.01
N ILE A 84 -10.57 26.59 19.44
CA ILE A 84 -11.13 25.39 18.81
C ILE A 84 -12.67 25.42 18.93
N VAL A 85 -13.38 25.47 17.79
CA VAL A 85 -14.85 25.51 17.77
C VAL A 85 -15.44 24.11 17.60
N ARG A 86 -14.74 23.20 16.92
CA ARG A 86 -15.19 21.81 16.67
C ARG A 86 -13.97 20.86 16.66
N PRO A 87 -13.81 19.97 17.66
CA PRO A 87 -12.87 18.86 17.57
C PRO A 87 -13.35 17.78 16.59
#